data_AF-A0A969F0F2-F1
#
_entry.id   AF-A0A969F0F2-F1
#
_cell.length_a   1.000
_cell.length_b   1.000
_cell.length_c   1.000
_cell.angle_alpha   90.00
_cell.angle_beta   90.00
_cell.angle_gamma   90.00
#
_symmetry.space_group_name_H-M   'P 1'
#
loop_
_entity.id
_entity.type
_entity.pdbx_description
1 polymer ?
#
loop_
_entity_poly.entity_id
_entity_poly.type
_entity_poly.pdbx_seq_one_letter_code
_entity_poly.pdbx_strand_id
1 'polypeptide(L)'
;MESREHPRIQLPFEVDLTHPTFGRLRATARDISEGGVFVQTSPGSLRPGAKLKLTIVSTALVESSPTPTVDMEVARVSADGLGLKFANKTSQHLWQTVSRLRSELRIGQDYYQVFQAALIINAQNKLLVVQQHGKWLFPGEYLSVGEDWRTRLMTFLEEELGVDDLVYLDAIGFDSSVSPRATEGATFSVFHRLSSKSDRVRLKDDSRYRQGKWVGRSMSLEELTFSHPLLRQLAATAFERRGQVAAAGAQQAQQ
;
A
#
# COMPACT_ATOMS: atom_id res chain seq x y z
N MET A 1 -21.51 28.03 12.39
CA MET A 1 -20.54 27.17 11.69
C MET A 1 -21.20 26.76 10.39
N GLU A 2 -20.77 27.31 9.25
CA GLU A 2 -21.30 26.92 7.93
C GLU A 2 -21.03 25.44 7.70
N SER A 3 -22.11 24.66 7.58
CA SER A 3 -22.07 23.26 7.21
C SER A 3 -21.53 23.17 5.79
N ARG A 4 -20.35 22.58 5.62
CA ARG A 4 -19.81 22.33 4.28
C ARG A 4 -20.68 21.29 3.59
N GLU A 5 -21.08 21.58 2.37
CA GLU A 5 -22.00 20.74 1.58
C GLU A 5 -21.38 19.37 1.23
N HIS A 6 -20.05 19.29 1.09
CA HIS A 6 -19.35 18.04 0.78
C HIS A 6 -18.15 17.80 1.71
N PRO A 7 -18.00 16.59 2.28
CA PRO A 7 -16.84 16.22 3.08
C PRO A 7 -15.57 16.19 2.22
N ARG A 8 -14.47 16.69 2.77
CA ARG A 8 -13.13 16.63 2.14
C ARG A 8 -12.39 15.39 2.59
N ILE A 9 -11.75 14.73 1.65
CA ILE A 9 -10.86 13.61 1.88
C ILE A 9 -9.44 14.16 1.78
N GLN A 10 -8.66 14.02 2.85
CA GLN A 10 -7.23 14.31 2.81
C GLN A 10 -6.56 13.20 2.01
N LEU A 11 -6.09 13.54 0.81
CA LEU A 11 -5.54 12.60 -0.14
C LEU A 11 -4.46 13.35 -0.92
N PRO A 12 -3.22 13.38 -0.41
CA PRO A 12 -2.14 13.95 -1.18
C PRO A 12 -1.97 13.15 -2.48
N PHE A 13 -1.75 13.82 -3.62
CA PHE A 13 -1.33 13.20 -4.89
C PHE A 13 -0.72 14.22 -5.86
N GLU A 14 0.17 13.76 -6.72
CA GLU A 14 0.76 14.61 -7.75
C GLU A 14 -0.23 14.94 -8.87
N VAL A 15 -0.23 16.21 -9.27
CA VAL A 15 -1.02 16.73 -10.38
C VAL A 15 -0.19 17.65 -11.26
N ASP A 16 -0.53 17.71 -12.53
CA ASP A 16 -0.09 18.75 -13.43
C ASP A 16 -1.20 19.76 -13.65
N LEU A 17 -0.91 21.02 -13.34
CA LEU A 17 -1.74 22.16 -13.67
C LEU A 17 -1.28 22.73 -15.01
N THR A 18 -2.18 22.87 -15.97
CA THR A 18 -1.88 23.50 -17.26
C THR A 18 -2.71 24.76 -17.44
N HIS A 19 -2.04 25.90 -17.65
CA HIS A 19 -2.66 27.21 -17.85
C HIS A 19 -1.84 28.07 -18.85
N PRO A 20 -2.47 28.91 -19.69
CA PRO A 20 -1.76 29.73 -20.68
C PRO A 20 -0.64 30.62 -20.10
N THR A 21 -0.80 31.13 -18.88
CA THR A 21 0.16 32.08 -18.27
C THR A 21 1.44 31.43 -17.76
N PHE A 22 1.41 30.15 -17.35
CA PHE A 22 2.58 29.47 -16.76
C PHE A 22 2.90 28.13 -17.42
N GLY A 23 2.21 27.75 -18.49
CA GLY A 23 2.40 26.47 -19.15
C GLY A 23 1.92 25.32 -18.25
N ARG A 24 2.78 24.32 -18.06
CA ARG A 24 2.52 23.14 -17.22
C ARG A 24 3.33 23.24 -15.92
N LEU A 25 2.66 23.08 -14.80
CA LEU A 25 3.22 23.16 -13.46
C LEU A 25 2.87 21.89 -12.69
N ARG A 26 3.88 21.16 -12.24
CA ARG A 26 3.69 20.02 -11.33
C ARG A 26 3.49 20.51 -9.91
N ALA A 27 2.49 19.96 -9.23
CA ALA A 27 2.07 20.36 -7.89
C ALA A 27 1.46 19.18 -7.13
N THR A 28 1.21 19.37 -5.83
CA THR A 28 0.59 18.35 -4.97
C THR A 28 -0.84 18.76 -4.64
N ALA A 29 -1.83 17.98 -5.04
CA ALA A 29 -3.17 18.08 -4.49
C ALA A 29 -3.12 17.64 -3.02
N ARG A 30 -3.65 18.43 -2.08
CA ARG A 30 -3.69 18.12 -0.64
C ARG A 30 -4.98 17.41 -0.24
N ASP A 31 -6.10 17.93 -0.72
CA ASP A 31 -7.42 17.41 -0.41
C ASP A 31 -8.38 17.50 -1.59
N ILE A 32 -9.37 16.62 -1.57
CA ILE A 32 -10.35 16.40 -2.63
C ILE A 32 -11.75 16.35 -2.02
N SER A 33 -12.74 16.87 -2.73
CA SER A 33 -14.17 16.76 -2.41
C SER A 33 -14.98 16.63 -3.70
N GLU A 34 -16.28 16.39 -3.57
CA GLU A 34 -17.20 16.39 -4.73
C GLU A 34 -17.29 17.76 -5.42
N GLY A 35 -16.93 18.84 -4.72
CA GLY A 35 -16.92 20.20 -5.24
C GLY A 35 -15.59 20.62 -5.88
N GLY A 36 -14.50 19.88 -5.67
CA GLY A 36 -13.20 20.25 -6.22
C GLY A 36 -11.99 19.78 -5.41
N VAL A 37 -10.83 20.39 -5.70
CA VAL A 37 -9.50 19.96 -5.23
C VAL A 37 -8.74 21.17 -4.67
N PHE A 38 -8.03 20.99 -3.56
CA PHE A 38 -7.05 21.96 -3.09
C PHE A 38 -5.64 21.53 -3.51
N VAL A 39 -4.92 22.40 -4.22
CA VAL A 39 -3.59 22.12 -4.75
C VAL A 39 -2.57 23.03 -4.10
N GLN A 40 -1.57 22.45 -3.45
CA GLN A 40 -0.42 23.14 -2.91
C GLN A 40 0.53 23.54 -4.03
N THR A 41 0.67 24.85 -4.21
CA THR A 41 1.54 25.43 -5.22
C THR A 41 1.77 26.89 -4.86
N SER A 42 2.88 27.47 -5.31
CA SER A 42 3.05 28.91 -5.23
C SER A 42 1.96 29.56 -6.09
N PRO A 43 1.00 30.29 -5.49
CA PRO A 43 -0.07 30.91 -6.26
C PRO A 43 0.59 31.96 -7.16
N GLY A 44 0.79 31.62 -8.43
CA GLY A 44 1.25 32.57 -9.43
C GLY A 44 0.23 33.71 -9.61
N SER A 45 0.25 34.36 -10.78
CA SER A 45 -0.67 35.46 -11.12
C SER A 45 -2.15 35.05 -11.29
N LEU A 46 -2.55 33.84 -10.87
CA LEU A 46 -3.92 33.36 -11.00
C LEU A 46 -4.87 34.10 -10.05
N ARG A 47 -6.07 34.38 -10.55
CA ARG A 47 -7.16 35.00 -9.79
C ARG A 47 -8.35 34.05 -9.73
N PRO A 48 -9.25 34.18 -8.73
CA PRO A 48 -10.52 33.49 -8.74
C PRO A 48 -11.26 33.69 -10.08
N GLY A 49 -11.85 32.62 -10.61
CA GLY A 49 -12.50 32.57 -11.93
C GLY A 49 -11.58 32.14 -13.08
N ALA A 50 -10.26 32.07 -12.88
CA ALA A 50 -9.34 31.58 -13.92
C ALA A 50 -9.58 30.09 -14.20
N LYS A 51 -9.60 29.71 -15.49
CA LYS A 51 -9.81 28.33 -15.93
C LYS A 51 -8.49 27.65 -16.26
N LEU A 52 -8.27 26.44 -15.76
CA LEU A 52 -7.07 25.65 -15.98
C LEU A 52 -7.40 24.17 -16.12
N LYS A 53 -6.46 23.38 -16.64
CA LYS A 53 -6.58 21.93 -16.69
C LYS A 53 -5.78 21.30 -15.56
N LEU A 54 -6.37 20.32 -14.88
CA LEU A 54 -5.70 19.49 -13.89
C LEU A 54 -5.61 18.07 -14.43
N THR A 55 -4.39 17.55 -14.57
CA THR A 55 -4.12 16.17 -14.94
C THR A 55 -3.55 15.44 -13.74
N ILE A 56 -4.14 14.32 -13.36
CA ILE A 56 -3.58 13.49 -12.28
C ILE A 56 -2.31 12.81 -12.79
N VAL A 57 -1.26 12.78 -11.99
CA VAL A 57 -0.04 12.05 -12.33
C VAL A 57 -0.14 10.65 -11.78
N SER A 58 -0.11 9.64 -12.65
CA SER A 58 0.00 8.25 -12.23
C SER A 58 1.46 7.93 -11.90
N THR A 59 1.69 7.35 -10.73
CA THR A 59 3.00 6.82 -10.29
C THR A 59 3.22 5.37 -10.75
N ALA A 60 2.19 4.72 -11.30
CA ALA A 60 2.27 3.34 -11.73
C ALA A 60 3.22 3.20 -12.93
N LEU A 61 4.16 2.25 -12.84
CA LEU A 61 5.10 1.83 -13.92
C LEU A 61 4.41 1.21 -15.16
N VAL A 62 3.11 1.40 -15.33
CA VAL A 62 2.32 0.91 -16.46
C VAL A 62 2.04 2.09 -17.38
N GLU A 63 2.91 2.26 -18.38
CA GLU A 63 2.94 3.40 -19.32
C GLU A 63 1.71 3.54 -20.25
N SER A 64 0.61 2.82 -20.03
CA SER A 64 -0.44 2.65 -21.04
C SER A 64 -1.84 3.14 -20.68
N SER A 65 -2.08 3.70 -19.50
CA SER A 65 -3.41 4.24 -19.15
C SER A 65 -3.44 5.77 -19.19
N PRO A 66 -4.33 6.39 -20.00
CA PRO A 66 -4.45 7.84 -20.06
C PRO A 66 -4.90 8.38 -18.70
N THR A 67 -4.08 9.25 -18.10
CA THR A 67 -4.46 9.89 -16.84
C THR A 67 -5.57 10.91 -17.07
N PRO A 68 -6.60 10.93 -16.21
CA PRO A 68 -7.74 11.82 -16.38
C PRO A 68 -7.28 13.28 -16.28
N THR A 69 -7.66 14.06 -17.30
CA THR A 69 -7.49 15.51 -17.33
C THR A 69 -8.84 16.18 -17.19
N VAL A 70 -8.95 17.11 -16.25
CA VAL A 70 -10.22 17.72 -15.86
C VAL A 70 -10.11 19.24 -15.93
N ASP A 71 -11.13 19.88 -16.51
CA ASP A 71 -11.21 21.34 -16.53
C ASP A 71 -11.66 21.86 -15.17
N MET A 72 -10.84 22.76 -14.62
CA MET A 72 -10.99 23.34 -13.30
C MET A 72 -11.09 24.86 -13.39
N GLU A 73 -11.74 25.47 -12.40
CA GLU A 73 -11.78 26.90 -12.20
C GLU A 73 -11.21 27.24 -10.81
N VAL A 74 -10.41 28.29 -10.72
CA VAL A 74 -9.90 28.77 -9.43
C VAL A 74 -11.06 29.33 -8.63
N ALA A 75 -11.46 28.64 -7.56
CA ALA A 75 -12.48 29.12 -6.63
C ALA A 75 -11.87 30.08 -5.58
N ARG A 76 -10.64 29.80 -5.14
CA ARG A 76 -9.93 30.64 -4.18
C ARG A 76 -8.41 30.54 -4.34
N VAL A 77 -7.72 31.60 -3.96
CA VAL A 77 -6.26 31.66 -3.89
C VAL A 77 -5.88 31.86 -2.42
N SER A 78 -4.88 31.13 -1.95
CA SER A 78 -4.38 31.18 -0.57
C SER A 78 -2.85 31.16 -0.59
N ALA A 79 -2.21 31.58 0.50
CA ALA A 79 -0.74 31.56 0.59
C ALA A 79 -0.15 30.18 0.29
N ASP A 80 -0.85 29.13 0.70
CA ASP A 80 -0.39 27.74 0.59
C ASP A 80 -0.86 27.03 -0.70
N GLY A 81 -1.60 27.70 -1.58
CA GLY A 81 -2.10 27.07 -2.80
C GLY A 81 -3.42 27.59 -3.35
N LEU A 82 -4.04 26.76 -4.20
CA LEU A 82 -5.24 27.07 -4.97
C LEU A 82 -6.37 26.13 -4.57
N GLY A 83 -7.53 26.70 -4.25
CA GLY A 83 -8.78 25.93 -4.22
C GLY A 83 -9.40 25.94 -5.60
N LEU A 84 -9.53 24.77 -6.21
CA LEU A 84 -10.06 24.57 -7.54
C LEU A 84 -11.43 23.91 -7.45
N LYS A 85 -12.38 24.35 -8.28
CA LYS A 85 -13.69 23.70 -8.47
C LYS A 85 -13.83 23.18 -9.89
N PHE A 86 -14.71 22.22 -10.14
CA PHE A 86 -14.97 21.75 -11.50
C PHE A 86 -15.58 22.86 -12.35
N ALA A 87 -15.07 23.05 -13.56
CA ALA A 87 -15.54 24.11 -14.46
C ALA A 87 -16.93 23.80 -15.07
N ASN A 88 -17.32 22.54 -15.12
CA ASN A 88 -18.62 22.09 -15.66
C ASN A 88 -19.04 20.73 -15.09
N LYS A 89 -20.31 20.34 -15.31
CA LYS A 89 -20.86 19.06 -14.88
C LYS A 89 -20.16 17.86 -15.52
N THR A 90 -19.64 17.97 -16.74
CA THR A 90 -18.90 16.90 -17.41
C THR A 90 -17.58 16.62 -16.69
N SER A 91 -16.85 17.67 -16.31
CA SER A 91 -15.64 17.60 -15.50
C SER A 91 -15.93 17.02 -14.12
N GLN A 92 -17.05 17.42 -13.50
CA GLN A 92 -17.51 16.83 -12.25
C GLN A 92 -17.90 15.35 -12.41
N HIS A 93 -18.54 14.95 -13.50
CA HIS A 93 -18.90 13.55 -13.75
C HIS A 93 -17.69 12.69 -14.11
N LEU A 94 -16.71 13.22 -14.87
CA LEU A 94 -15.41 12.59 -15.04
C LEU A 94 -14.76 12.38 -13.67
N TRP A 95 -14.89 13.37 -12.76
CA TRP A 95 -14.41 13.29 -11.39
C TRP A 95 -15.26 12.44 -10.41
N GLN A 96 -16.53 12.20 -10.69
CA GLN A 96 -17.35 11.27 -9.91
C GLN A 96 -17.18 9.84 -10.42
N THR A 97 -16.88 9.67 -11.71
CA THR A 97 -16.31 8.43 -12.23
C THR A 97 -14.97 8.16 -11.57
N VAL A 98 -14.25 9.20 -11.14
CA VAL A 98 -13.07 9.13 -10.28
C VAL A 98 -13.34 8.63 -8.83
N SER A 99 -14.59 8.37 -8.44
CA SER A 99 -14.87 7.42 -7.35
C SER A 99 -14.30 6.03 -7.66
N ARG A 100 -14.15 5.69 -8.96
CA ARG A 100 -13.29 4.60 -9.44
C ARG A 100 -11.80 4.88 -9.27
N LEU A 101 -11.27 6.10 -9.12
CA LEU A 101 -9.83 6.29 -8.86
C LEU A 101 -9.37 5.74 -7.52
N ARG A 102 -10.28 5.68 -6.53
CA ARG A 102 -10.00 4.92 -5.30
C ARG A 102 -9.79 3.43 -5.58
N SER A 103 -10.51 2.85 -6.55
CA SER A 103 -10.42 1.43 -6.91
C SER A 103 -9.48 1.11 -8.10
N GLU A 104 -9.22 2.05 -9.00
CA GLU A 104 -8.53 1.88 -10.29
C GLU A 104 -7.20 2.64 -10.36
N LEU A 105 -7.10 3.87 -9.83
CA LEU A 105 -5.84 4.64 -9.79
C LEU A 105 -5.10 4.59 -8.45
N ARG A 106 -5.64 3.87 -7.45
CA ARG A 106 -4.98 3.67 -6.15
C ARG A 106 -4.58 4.97 -5.44
N ILE A 107 -5.23 6.09 -5.74
CA ILE A 107 -4.89 7.40 -5.17
C ILE A 107 -5.18 7.36 -3.66
N GLY A 108 -4.14 7.60 -2.84
CA GLY A 108 -4.14 7.37 -1.39
C GLY A 108 -3.34 6.16 -0.93
N GLN A 109 -3.04 5.22 -1.83
CA GLN A 109 -2.05 4.18 -1.55
C GLN A 109 -0.64 4.73 -1.59
N ASP A 110 -0.35 5.91 -2.13
CA ASP A 110 1.04 6.33 -2.39
C ASP A 110 1.73 7.08 -1.23
N TYR A 111 1.03 7.38 -0.13
CA TYR A 111 1.55 8.25 0.93
C TYR A 111 1.69 7.57 2.29
N TYR A 112 0.70 6.76 2.70
CA TYR A 112 0.82 5.90 3.88
C TYR A 112 0.29 4.52 3.55
N GLN A 113 1.21 3.57 3.38
CA GLN A 113 0.89 2.20 3.04
C GLN A 113 0.94 1.33 4.28
N VAL A 114 -0.06 0.49 4.48
CA VAL A 114 0.04 -0.63 5.42
C VAL A 114 0.39 -1.87 4.62
N PHE A 115 1.61 -2.35 4.75
CA PHE A 115 2.02 -3.64 4.21
C PHE A 115 1.88 -4.70 5.30
N GLN A 116 1.36 -5.88 4.97
CA GLN A 116 1.27 -6.99 5.92
C GLN A 116 1.94 -8.22 5.33
N ALA A 117 2.79 -8.88 6.12
CA ALA A 117 3.55 -10.04 5.69
C ALA A 117 3.39 -11.23 6.64
N ALA A 118 3.48 -12.42 6.08
CA ALA A 118 3.16 -13.68 6.72
C ALA A 118 4.40 -14.55 6.93
N LEU A 119 4.75 -14.76 8.20
CA LEU A 119 5.74 -15.75 8.64
C LEU A 119 5.01 -17.07 8.90
N ILE A 120 4.89 -17.89 7.86
CA ILE A 120 4.17 -19.16 7.92
C ILE A 120 5.15 -20.27 8.32
N ILE A 121 4.87 -20.95 9.43
CA ILE A 121 5.69 -22.08 9.89
C ILE A 121 4.89 -23.38 9.78
N ASN A 122 5.41 -24.37 9.05
CA ASN A 122 4.71 -25.64 8.85
C ASN A 122 4.89 -26.64 10.00
N ALA A 123 4.24 -27.80 9.94
CA ALA A 123 4.35 -28.85 10.95
C ALA A 123 5.81 -29.30 11.22
N GLN A 124 6.67 -29.30 10.19
CA GLN A 124 8.08 -29.69 10.26
C GLN A 124 9.01 -28.56 10.75
N ASN A 125 8.45 -27.49 11.32
CA ASN A 125 9.18 -26.33 11.81
C ASN A 125 10.06 -25.68 10.73
N LYS A 126 9.55 -25.60 9.50
CA LYS A 126 10.15 -24.84 8.41
C LYS A 126 9.34 -23.57 8.16
N LEU A 127 10.03 -22.49 7.82
CA LEU A 127 9.46 -21.19 7.49
C LEU A 127 9.28 -21.08 5.97
N LEU A 128 8.12 -20.62 5.51
CA LEU A 128 7.91 -20.31 4.11
C LEU A 128 8.57 -18.97 3.77
N VAL A 129 9.42 -18.97 2.74
CA VAL A 129 9.99 -17.76 2.15
C VAL A 129 9.72 -17.76 0.65
N VAL A 130 9.55 -16.56 0.09
CA VAL A 130 9.33 -16.35 -1.35
C VAL A 130 10.41 -15.43 -1.92
N GLN A 131 10.70 -15.56 -3.21
CA GLN A 131 11.71 -14.76 -3.89
C GLN A 131 11.07 -13.74 -4.84
N GLN A 132 11.47 -12.48 -4.71
CA GLN A 132 11.10 -11.39 -5.60
C GLN A 132 12.34 -10.56 -5.95
N HIS A 133 12.54 -10.26 -7.23
CA HIS A 133 13.71 -9.52 -7.74
C HIS A 133 15.07 -10.04 -7.21
N GLY A 134 15.20 -11.38 -7.10
CA GLY A 134 16.42 -12.05 -6.63
C GLY A 134 16.61 -12.08 -5.12
N LYS A 135 15.79 -11.36 -4.34
CA LYS A 135 15.86 -11.33 -2.87
C LYS A 135 14.77 -12.17 -2.22
N TRP A 136 15.05 -12.72 -1.06
CA TRP A 136 14.09 -13.49 -0.27
C TRP A 136 13.31 -12.61 0.69
N LEU A 137 12.03 -12.89 0.85
CA LEU A 137 11.13 -12.18 1.76
C LEU A 137 10.01 -13.10 2.26
N PHE A 138 9.19 -12.56 3.15
CA PHE A 138 7.92 -13.18 3.53
C PHE A 138 6.82 -12.76 2.55
N PRO A 139 5.92 -13.67 2.16
CA PRO A 139 4.79 -13.31 1.32
C PRO A 139 3.88 -12.33 2.08
N GLY A 140 3.33 -11.34 1.39
CA GLY A 140 2.58 -10.28 2.03
C GLY A 140 2.09 -9.25 1.05
N GLU A 141 1.04 -8.52 1.40
CA GLU A 141 0.39 -7.56 0.52
C GLU A 141 0.04 -6.25 1.23
N TYR A 142 -0.21 -5.21 0.45
CA TYR A 142 -0.75 -3.95 0.94
C TYR A 142 -2.22 -4.07 1.29
N LEU A 143 -2.60 -3.46 2.41
CA LEU A 143 -3.98 -3.35 2.84
C LEU A 143 -4.64 -2.11 2.23
N SER A 144 -5.84 -2.27 1.69
CA SER A 144 -6.64 -1.14 1.22
C SER A 144 -7.49 -0.58 2.36
N VAL A 145 -7.83 0.71 2.25
CA VAL A 145 -8.65 1.39 3.26
C VAL A 145 -10.01 0.72 3.39
N GLY A 146 -10.37 0.31 4.61
CA GLY A 146 -11.64 -0.33 4.93
C GLY A 146 -11.63 -1.86 4.78
N GLU A 147 -10.54 -2.47 4.32
CA GLU A 147 -10.40 -3.92 4.29
C GLU A 147 -10.11 -4.48 5.70
N ASP A 148 -10.69 -5.65 6.00
CA ASP A 148 -10.24 -6.45 7.13
C ASP A 148 -8.87 -7.07 6.82
N TRP A 149 -7.87 -6.75 7.64
CA TRP A 149 -6.50 -7.15 7.40
C TRP A 149 -6.35 -8.67 7.34
N ARG A 150 -7.04 -9.39 8.25
CA ARG A 150 -6.89 -10.84 8.38
C ARG A 150 -7.50 -11.53 7.18
N THR A 151 -8.74 -11.20 6.83
CA THR A 151 -9.41 -11.76 5.65
C THR A 151 -8.58 -11.48 4.40
N ARG A 152 -8.12 -10.23 4.19
CA ARG A 152 -7.31 -9.89 3.02
C ARG A 152 -6.02 -10.70 2.96
N LEU A 153 -5.29 -10.84 4.07
CA LEU A 153 -4.05 -11.60 4.11
C LEU A 153 -4.27 -13.09 3.84
N MET A 154 -5.26 -13.70 4.48
CA MET A 154 -5.53 -15.14 4.30
C MET A 154 -5.94 -15.45 2.86
N THR A 155 -6.86 -14.67 2.29
CA THR A 155 -7.27 -14.80 0.88
C THR A 155 -6.08 -14.63 -0.06
N PHE A 156 -5.24 -13.61 0.16
CA PHE A 156 -4.03 -13.41 -0.63
C PHE A 156 -3.10 -14.63 -0.57
N LEU A 157 -2.86 -15.22 0.60
CA LEU A 157 -1.95 -16.36 0.75
C LEU A 157 -2.53 -17.64 0.11
N GLU A 158 -3.84 -17.84 0.20
CA GLU A 158 -4.52 -18.93 -0.49
C GLU A 158 -4.42 -18.78 -2.01
N GLU A 159 -4.77 -17.60 -2.55
CA GLU A 159 -4.75 -17.31 -3.98
C GLU A 159 -3.34 -17.33 -4.58
N GLU A 160 -2.36 -16.74 -3.88
CA GLU A 160 -1.01 -16.54 -4.41
C GLU A 160 -0.11 -17.76 -4.20
N LEU A 161 -0.31 -18.51 -3.09
CA LEU A 161 0.60 -19.58 -2.65
C LEU A 161 -0.06 -20.96 -2.56
N GLY A 162 -1.40 -21.05 -2.70
CA GLY A 162 -2.16 -22.28 -2.55
C GLY A 162 -2.10 -22.85 -1.13
N VAL A 163 -2.02 -21.99 -0.10
CA VAL A 163 -2.00 -22.39 1.32
C VAL A 163 -3.29 -21.93 1.99
N ASP A 164 -4.23 -22.85 2.19
CA ASP A 164 -5.60 -22.61 2.66
C ASP A 164 -5.85 -23.01 4.13
N ASP A 165 -4.90 -23.71 4.76
CA ASP A 165 -5.01 -24.27 6.11
C ASP A 165 -4.34 -23.39 7.18
N LEU A 166 -4.30 -22.08 6.93
CA LEU A 166 -3.59 -21.11 7.75
C LEU A 166 -4.31 -20.84 9.09
N VAL A 167 -3.53 -20.86 10.16
CA VAL A 167 -3.97 -20.47 11.50
C VAL A 167 -3.14 -19.27 11.95
N TYR A 168 -3.80 -18.16 12.22
CA TYR A 168 -3.16 -16.98 12.79
C TYR A 168 -2.72 -17.24 14.24
N LEU A 169 -1.50 -16.85 14.59
CA LEU A 169 -0.95 -16.99 15.94
C LEU A 169 -0.82 -15.63 16.63
N ASP A 170 0.06 -14.77 16.13
CA ASP A 170 0.34 -13.45 16.71
C ASP A 170 0.92 -12.47 15.68
N ALA A 171 1.04 -11.19 16.06
CA ALA A 171 1.92 -10.24 15.39
C ALA A 171 3.30 -10.34 16.03
N ILE A 172 4.33 -10.53 15.22
CA ILE A 172 5.70 -10.77 15.69
C ILE A 172 6.60 -9.55 15.60
N GLY A 173 6.24 -8.58 14.76
CA GLY A 173 6.97 -7.34 14.64
C GLY A 173 6.27 -6.32 13.75
N PHE A 174 6.81 -5.11 13.78
CA PHE A 174 6.41 -4.00 12.93
C PHE A 174 7.66 -3.29 12.43
N ASP A 175 7.53 -2.64 11.28
CA ASP A 175 8.58 -1.80 10.69
C ASP A 175 7.96 -0.57 10.05
N SER A 176 8.74 0.50 9.94
CA SER A 176 8.32 1.69 9.21
C SER A 176 9.47 2.11 8.30
N SER A 177 9.23 2.15 7.00
CA SER A 177 10.19 2.66 6.03
C SER A 177 9.65 3.92 5.35
N VAL A 178 10.53 4.87 5.09
CA VAL A 178 10.21 6.07 4.32
C VAL A 178 10.65 5.87 2.87
N SER A 179 9.86 6.38 1.94
CA SER A 179 10.22 6.36 0.53
C SER A 179 11.34 7.38 0.28
N PRO A 180 12.50 6.97 -0.25
CA PRO A 180 13.56 7.92 -0.59
C PRO A 180 13.18 8.82 -1.78
N ARG A 181 12.12 8.47 -2.52
CA ARG A 181 11.65 9.23 -3.70
C ARG A 181 10.51 10.19 -3.38
N ALA A 182 9.81 9.98 -2.26
CA ALA A 182 8.72 10.83 -1.82
C ALA A 182 8.81 10.98 -0.30
N THR A 183 9.21 12.16 0.17
CA THR A 183 9.35 12.45 1.62
C THR A 183 8.06 12.29 2.41
N GLU A 184 6.92 12.33 1.71
CA GLU A 184 5.59 12.11 2.29
C GLU A 184 5.14 10.64 2.21
N GLY A 185 5.89 9.78 1.51
CA GLY A 185 5.63 8.36 1.40
C GLY A 185 6.24 7.59 2.56
N ALA A 186 5.40 6.89 3.32
CA ALA A 186 5.82 5.95 4.35
C ALA A 186 5.06 4.62 4.22
N THR A 187 5.76 3.52 4.49
CA THR A 187 5.17 2.18 4.56
C THR A 187 5.30 1.67 5.99
N PHE A 188 4.16 1.43 6.64
CA PHE A 188 4.07 0.70 7.89
C PHE A 188 3.89 -0.79 7.59
N SER A 189 4.85 -1.61 7.98
CA SER A 189 4.81 -3.06 7.76
C SER A 189 4.43 -3.78 9.04
N VAL A 190 3.48 -4.70 8.97
CA VAL A 190 3.10 -5.60 10.07
C VAL A 190 3.46 -7.03 9.70
N PHE A 191 4.14 -7.72 10.62
CA PHE A 191 4.57 -9.10 10.42
C PHE A 191 3.74 -10.03 11.28
N HIS A 192 2.98 -10.91 10.64
CA HIS A 192 2.10 -11.86 11.29
C HIS A 192 2.73 -13.24 11.27
N ARG A 193 2.68 -13.95 12.40
CA ARG A 193 3.06 -15.35 12.47
C ARG A 193 1.83 -16.22 12.28
N LEU A 194 1.97 -17.19 11.39
CA LEU A 194 0.93 -18.17 11.08
C LEU A 194 1.51 -19.58 11.15
N SER A 195 0.65 -20.56 11.39
CA SER A 195 0.96 -21.97 11.21
C SER A 195 0.15 -22.56 10.06
N SER A 196 0.73 -23.56 9.40
CA SER A 196 0.08 -24.38 8.37
C SER A 196 0.51 -25.83 8.57
N LYS A 197 -0.31 -26.78 8.13
CA LYS A 197 0.07 -28.20 8.02
C LYS A 197 0.70 -28.50 6.66
N SER A 198 0.48 -27.64 5.66
CA SER A 198 1.07 -27.76 4.33
C SER A 198 2.59 -27.73 4.37
N ASP A 199 3.21 -28.59 3.57
CA ASP A 199 4.64 -28.62 3.26
C ASP A 199 4.93 -28.30 1.80
N ARG A 200 3.90 -27.87 1.06
CA ARG A 200 3.97 -27.48 -0.35
C ARG A 200 3.57 -26.02 -0.51
N VAL A 201 4.12 -25.41 -1.54
CA VAL A 201 3.75 -24.08 -1.98
C VAL A 201 3.50 -24.15 -3.48
N ARG A 202 2.39 -23.60 -3.93
CA ARG A 202 2.02 -23.53 -5.34
C ARG A 202 1.81 -22.07 -5.69
N LEU A 203 2.78 -21.50 -6.39
CA LEU A 203 2.63 -20.15 -6.91
C LEU A 203 1.54 -20.11 -7.98
N LYS A 204 0.77 -19.04 -7.99
CA LYS A 204 -0.15 -18.70 -9.08
C LYS A 204 0.64 -18.54 -10.40
N ASP A 205 0.01 -18.84 -11.54
CA ASP A 205 0.67 -18.83 -12.86
C ASP A 205 1.28 -17.47 -13.24
N ASP A 206 0.64 -16.38 -12.81
CA ASP A 206 1.07 -14.98 -12.99
C ASP A 206 1.62 -14.38 -11.68
N SER A 207 2.08 -15.21 -10.76
CA SER A 207 2.58 -14.78 -9.45
C SER A 207 3.67 -13.72 -9.58
N ARG A 208 3.65 -12.74 -8.68
CA ARG A 208 4.74 -11.76 -8.55
C ARG A 208 6.00 -12.37 -7.94
N TYR A 209 5.90 -13.56 -7.37
CA TYR A 209 7.03 -14.29 -6.82
C TYR A 209 7.60 -15.23 -7.89
N ARG A 210 8.92 -15.31 -7.94
CA ARG A 210 9.61 -16.23 -8.86
C ARG A 210 9.61 -17.66 -8.34
N GLN A 211 9.71 -17.83 -7.03
CA GLN A 211 9.73 -19.14 -6.37
C GLN A 211 9.38 -18.99 -4.88
N GLY A 212 8.85 -20.06 -4.29
CA GLY A 212 8.65 -20.21 -2.85
C GLY A 212 9.34 -21.48 -2.35
N LYS A 213 9.87 -21.45 -1.12
CA LYS A 213 10.44 -22.65 -0.48
C LYS A 213 10.32 -22.63 1.03
N TRP A 214 10.30 -23.81 1.62
CA TRP A 214 10.34 -24.04 3.06
C TRP A 214 11.78 -24.15 3.54
N VAL A 215 12.19 -23.29 4.49
CA VAL A 215 13.55 -23.25 5.03
C VAL A 215 13.60 -23.59 6.53
N GLY A 216 14.66 -24.30 6.93
CA GLY A 216 14.92 -24.63 8.34
C GLY A 216 15.62 -23.51 9.11
N ARG A 217 15.92 -23.76 10.38
CA ARG A 217 16.34 -22.74 11.36
C ARG A 217 17.79 -22.21 11.23
N SER A 218 18.77 -23.05 10.90
CA SER A 218 20.19 -22.69 10.98
C SER A 218 20.78 -22.29 9.62
N MET A 219 21.45 -23.22 8.92
CA MET A 219 22.21 -22.93 7.69
C MET A 219 21.34 -22.30 6.60
N SER A 220 20.09 -22.75 6.46
CA SER A 220 19.23 -22.30 5.38
C SER A 220 18.84 -20.83 5.47
N LEU A 221 18.82 -20.19 6.65
CA LEU A 221 18.50 -18.76 6.76
C LEU A 221 19.70 -17.86 6.50
N GLU A 222 20.90 -18.32 6.87
CA GLU A 222 22.14 -17.57 6.70
C GLU A 222 22.51 -17.42 5.23
N GLU A 223 22.23 -18.46 4.44
CA GLU A 223 22.44 -18.52 2.98
C GLU A 223 21.47 -17.62 2.19
N LEU A 224 20.36 -17.15 2.79
CA LEU A 224 19.41 -16.28 2.09
C LEU A 224 19.83 -14.81 2.18
N THR A 225 19.93 -14.20 1.01
CA THR A 225 19.96 -12.74 0.86
C THR A 225 18.54 -12.18 0.98
N PHE A 226 18.17 -11.73 2.17
CA PHE A 226 16.88 -11.10 2.42
C PHE A 226 16.75 -9.73 1.77
N SER A 227 15.51 -9.32 1.48
CA SER A 227 15.21 -7.98 0.96
C SER A 227 15.50 -6.87 1.96
N HIS A 228 15.35 -7.17 3.25
CA HIS A 228 15.56 -6.24 4.35
C HIS A 228 16.22 -6.95 5.55
N PRO A 229 17.18 -6.31 6.26
CA PRO A 229 17.89 -6.93 7.38
C PRO A 229 16.98 -7.42 8.52
N LEU A 230 15.88 -6.72 8.79
CA LEU A 230 14.92 -7.07 9.83
C LEU A 230 14.30 -8.45 9.61
N LEU A 231 14.12 -8.89 8.36
CA LEU A 231 13.43 -10.15 8.06
C LEU A 231 14.16 -11.35 8.64
N ARG A 232 15.49 -11.31 8.69
CA ARG A 232 16.29 -12.37 9.30
C ARG A 232 16.06 -12.45 10.81
N GLN A 233 15.98 -11.30 11.50
CA GLN A 233 15.69 -11.25 12.93
C GLN A 233 14.27 -11.75 13.24
N LEU A 234 13.29 -11.36 12.41
CA LEU A 234 11.91 -11.83 12.55
C LEU A 234 11.80 -13.34 12.31
N ALA A 235 12.54 -13.90 11.35
CA ALA A 235 12.59 -15.35 11.12
C ALA A 235 13.11 -16.10 12.36
N ALA A 236 14.22 -15.64 12.95
CA ALA A 236 14.78 -16.24 14.17
C ALA A 236 13.78 -16.19 15.33
N THR A 237 13.15 -15.02 15.54
CA THR A 237 12.13 -14.81 16.57
C THR A 237 10.93 -15.75 16.38
N ALA A 238 10.51 -15.97 15.12
CA ALA A 238 9.38 -16.83 14.80
C ALA A 238 9.62 -18.29 15.21
N PHE A 239 10.85 -18.79 14.98
CA PHE A 239 11.26 -20.13 15.41
C PHE A 239 11.34 -20.26 16.93
N GLU A 240 11.87 -19.24 17.63
CA GLU A 240 12.00 -19.26 19.09
C GLU A 240 10.65 -19.32 19.81
N ARG A 241 9.70 -18.47 19.40
CA ARG A 241 8.37 -18.43 20.02
C ARG A 241 7.59 -19.73 19.85
N ARG A 242 7.83 -20.49 18.79
CA ARG A 242 7.18 -21.81 18.62
C ARG A 242 7.74 -22.84 19.59
N GLY A 243 9.04 -22.82 19.84
CA GLY A 243 9.67 -23.70 20.84
C GLY A 243 9.10 -23.49 22.24
N GLN A 244 8.82 -22.24 22.61
CA GLN A 244 8.21 -21.90 23.91
C GLN A 244 6.79 -22.46 24.06
N VAL A 245 5.94 -22.35 23.03
CA VAL A 245 4.57 -22.89 23.06
C VAL A 245 4.59 -24.42 23.16
N ALA A 246 5.48 -25.09 22.43
CA ALA A 246 5.62 -26.55 22.50
C ALA A 246 6.09 -27.02 23.89
N ALA A 247 7.06 -26.30 24.49
CA ALA A 247 7.56 -26.61 25.83
C ALA A 247 6.48 -26.41 26.92
N ALA A 248 5.70 -25.32 26.83
CA ALA A 248 4.61 -25.05 27.77
C ALA A 248 3.49 -26.11 27.69
N GLY A 249 3.12 -26.55 26.49
CA GLY A 249 2.12 -27.60 26.31
C GLY A 249 2.57 -28.97 26.84
N ALA A 250 3.85 -29.31 26.70
CA ALA A 250 4.39 -30.57 27.21
C ALA A 250 4.42 -30.64 28.74
N GLN A 251 4.67 -29.50 29.41
CA GLN A 251 4.65 -29.42 30.88
C GLN A 251 3.24 -29.56 31.47
N GLN A 252 2.20 -29.11 30.76
CA GLN A 252 0.81 -29.24 31.20
C GLN A 252 0.26 -30.66 31.03
N ALA A 253 0.73 -31.44 30.06
CA ALA A 253 0.29 -32.82 29.84
C ALA A 253 0.91 -33.84 30.83
N GLN A 254 1.90 -33.42 31.63
CA GLN A 254 2.55 -34.24 32.66
C GLN A 254 1.98 -34.02 34.07
N GLN A 255 0.98 -33.14 34.21
CA GLN A 255 0.23 -32.88 35.43
C GLN A 255 -1.15 -33.52 35.34
#